data_AF-A0A3B9EL87-F1
#
_entry.id   AF-A0A3B9EL87-F1
#
_cell.length_a   1.000
_cell.length_b   1.000
_cell.length_c   1.000
_cell.angle_alpha   90.00
_cell.angle_beta   90.00
_cell.angle_gamma   90.00
#
_symmetry.space_group_name_H-M   'P 1'
#
loop_
_entity.id
_entity.type
_entity.pdbx_description
1 polymer ?
#
loop_
_entity_poly.entity_id
_entity_poly.type
_entity_poly.pdbx_seq_one_letter_code
_entity_poly.pdbx_strand_id
1 'polypeptide(L)'
;MKYPFSAQRFHLPKNTLHQWHSNTNERRPTRAEKGSTKRMKLNQKHVLVCDCEGTMPIDGEALAKACGRGAEAEGDLKVATHLCRRQIEEFQRVAGIAAEADETLLVACTQEA
;
A
#
# COMPACT_ATOMS: atom_id res chain seq x y z
N MET A 1 -43.08 -37.13 -13.11
CA MET A 1 -42.08 -37.22 -12.03
C MET A 1 -42.40 -36.19 -10.95
N LYS A 2 -42.34 -36.57 -9.67
CA LYS A 2 -42.40 -35.67 -8.49
C LYS A 2 -41.34 -36.16 -7.51
N TYR A 3 -40.43 -35.30 -7.04
CA TYR A 3 -39.82 -35.45 -5.71
C TYR A 3 -39.47 -34.06 -5.14
N PRO A 4 -39.88 -33.75 -3.90
CA PRO A 4 -39.58 -32.47 -3.24
C PRO A 4 -38.20 -32.51 -2.55
N PHE A 5 -37.56 -31.34 -2.45
CA PHE A 5 -36.28 -31.20 -1.76
C PHE A 5 -36.50 -31.17 -0.23
N SER A 6 -35.80 -32.03 0.51
CA SER A 6 -35.95 -32.14 1.97
C SER A 6 -35.06 -31.13 2.70
N ALA A 7 -35.68 -30.19 3.40
CA ALA A 7 -34.97 -29.30 4.32
C ALA A 7 -34.60 -30.06 5.62
N GLN A 8 -33.31 -30.33 5.84
CA GLN A 8 -32.84 -30.90 7.10
C GLN A 8 -32.79 -29.84 8.20
N ARG A 9 -33.32 -30.20 9.36
CA ARG A 9 -33.63 -29.29 10.47
C ARG A 9 -32.57 -29.40 11.56
N PHE A 10 -31.53 -28.57 11.51
CA PHE A 10 -30.55 -28.49 12.59
C PHE A 10 -31.15 -27.84 13.84
N HIS A 11 -30.98 -28.51 14.99
CA HIS A 11 -31.46 -28.06 16.29
C HIS A 11 -30.44 -27.06 16.88
N LEU A 12 -30.87 -25.82 17.11
CA LEU A 12 -30.08 -24.85 17.87
C LEU A 12 -30.50 -24.90 19.35
N PRO A 13 -29.57 -25.14 20.30
CA PRO A 13 -29.84 -24.89 21.70
C PRO A 13 -30.02 -23.39 21.93
N LYS A 14 -31.08 -23.02 22.65
CA LYS A 14 -31.31 -21.64 23.08
C LYS A 14 -30.48 -21.36 24.33
N ASN A 15 -30.09 -20.10 24.50
CA ASN A 15 -29.55 -19.48 25.72
C ASN A 15 -28.02 -19.60 25.99
N THR A 16 -27.23 -18.76 25.30
CA THR A 16 -26.22 -17.93 25.99
C THR A 16 -26.03 -16.59 25.26
N LEU A 17 -26.48 -15.48 25.86
CA LEU A 17 -26.01 -14.15 25.47
C LEU A 17 -24.60 -13.95 26.02
N HIS A 18 -23.57 -13.93 25.17
CA HIS A 18 -22.32 -13.22 25.45
C HIS A 18 -21.67 -12.73 24.15
N GLN A 19 -22.01 -11.48 23.81
CA GLN A 19 -21.08 -10.43 23.41
C GLN A 19 -19.68 -10.88 22.94
N TRP A 20 -19.51 -11.02 21.62
CA TRP A 20 -18.20 -11.18 20.99
C TRP A 20 -17.44 -9.85 21.04
N HIS A 21 -16.43 -9.76 21.90
CA HIS A 21 -15.41 -8.71 21.90
C HIS A 21 -14.03 -9.33 22.14
N SER A 22 -12.99 -8.65 21.62
CA SER A 22 -11.57 -9.04 21.63
C SER A 22 -11.21 -10.24 20.71
N ASN A 23 -10.03 -10.32 20.10
CA ASN A 23 -8.81 -9.54 20.32
C ASN A 23 -7.96 -9.44 19.03
N THR A 24 -7.68 -8.24 18.50
CA THR A 24 -6.79 -8.05 17.35
C THR A 24 -5.39 -7.64 17.80
N ASN A 25 -4.58 -8.65 18.14
CA ASN A 25 -3.14 -8.62 18.46
C ASN A 25 -2.56 -10.06 18.34
N GLU A 26 -1.25 -10.31 18.20
CA GLU A 26 -0.10 -9.38 18.24
C GLU A 26 0.99 -9.71 17.18
N ARG A 27 2.21 -9.20 17.38
CA ARG A 27 3.40 -9.22 16.52
C ARG A 27 4.10 -10.61 16.52
N ARG A 28 4.94 -10.99 15.54
CA ARG A 28 6.28 -10.43 15.20
C ARG A 28 6.84 -11.05 13.89
N PRO A 29 7.73 -10.32 13.18
CA PRO A 29 9.19 -10.53 13.37
C PRO A 29 9.92 -9.21 13.74
N THR A 30 10.52 -9.09 14.92
CA THR A 30 11.98 -9.14 15.17
C THR A 30 12.88 -8.18 14.36
N ARG A 31 13.03 -6.95 14.88
CA ARG A 31 14.30 -6.19 15.00
C ARG A 31 15.36 -6.41 13.90
N ALA A 32 15.22 -5.73 12.75
CA ALA A 32 16.23 -4.78 12.24
C ALA A 32 15.90 -4.26 10.82
N GLU A 33 15.36 -3.05 10.71
CA GLU A 33 15.76 -2.11 9.65
C GLU A 33 16.00 -0.74 10.29
N LYS A 34 17.23 -0.54 10.77
CA LYS A 34 17.72 0.80 11.13
C LYS A 34 18.08 1.51 9.83
N GLY A 35 17.50 2.70 9.62
CA GLY A 35 17.73 3.49 8.42
C GLY A 35 16.51 3.56 7.52
N SER A 36 15.35 3.94 8.07
CA SER A 36 14.26 4.45 7.25
C SER A 36 14.71 5.78 6.63
N THR A 37 15.29 5.71 5.44
CA THR A 37 15.39 6.86 4.54
C THR A 37 13.96 7.35 4.33
N LYS A 38 13.64 8.51 4.89
CA LYS A 38 12.28 9.05 4.85
C LYS A 38 11.90 9.21 3.39
N ARG A 39 11.01 8.35 2.87
CA ARG A 39 10.59 8.39 1.47
C ARG A 39 9.61 9.52 1.27
N MET A 40 9.73 10.22 0.15
CA MET A 40 8.86 11.35 -0.18
C MET A 40 7.37 10.99 -0.05
N LYS A 41 6.69 11.67 0.88
CA LYS A 41 5.23 11.86 0.84
C LYS A 41 4.90 13.23 0.23
N LEU A 42 3.71 13.35 -0.35
CA LEU A 42 3.17 14.58 -0.92
C LEU A 42 1.68 14.71 -0.60
N ASN A 43 1.29 15.68 0.22
CA ASN A 43 -0.10 15.87 0.69
C ASN A 43 -0.71 14.57 1.25
N GLN A 44 0.02 13.91 2.17
CA GLN A 44 -0.36 12.62 2.78
C GLN A 44 -0.55 11.47 1.77
N LYS A 45 0.17 11.53 0.63
CA LYS A 45 0.26 10.44 -0.36
C LYS A 45 1.69 9.94 -0.45
N HIS A 46 1.88 8.62 -0.48
CA HIS A 46 3.16 8.03 -0.88
C HIS A 46 3.44 8.33 -2.35
N VAL A 47 4.67 8.70 -2.71
CA VAL A 47 5.03 9.04 -4.10
C VAL A 47 6.02 8.04 -4.68
N LEU A 48 5.72 7.57 -5.90
CA LEU A 48 6.65 6.86 -6.78
C LEU A 48 6.76 7.61 -8.11
N VAL A 49 7.97 7.75 -8.63
CA VAL A 49 8.27 8.39 -9.93
C VAL A 49 9.17 7.46 -10.73
N CYS A 50 8.89 7.27 -12.02
CA CYS A 50 9.61 6.36 -12.91
C CYS A 50 10.20 7.08 -14.13
N ASP A 51 11.48 6.84 -14.45
CA ASP A 51 12.19 7.39 -15.63
C ASP A 51 11.99 6.59 -16.93
N CYS A 52 11.31 5.44 -16.84
CA CYS A 52 10.97 4.53 -17.94
C CYS A 52 12.20 4.09 -18.75
N GLU A 53 13.14 3.42 -18.07
CA GLU A 53 14.41 2.91 -18.57
C GLU A 53 15.35 4.01 -19.08
N GLY A 54 15.35 5.14 -18.37
CA GLY A 54 16.13 6.34 -18.67
C GLY A 54 15.65 7.13 -19.89
N THR A 55 14.50 6.78 -20.47
CA THR A 55 13.94 7.48 -21.64
C THR A 55 13.41 8.87 -21.30
N MET A 56 13.11 9.13 -20.02
CA MET A 56 12.70 10.43 -19.50
C MET A 56 13.75 10.98 -18.53
N PRO A 57 14.41 12.12 -18.81
CA PRO A 57 15.32 12.75 -17.85
C PRO A 57 14.51 13.35 -16.68
N ILE A 58 14.60 12.73 -15.51
CA ILE A 58 13.91 13.17 -14.28
C ILE A 58 14.95 13.50 -13.21
N ASP A 59 15.00 14.76 -12.80
CA ASP A 59 15.76 15.21 -11.63
C ASP A 59 14.91 15.05 -10.36
N GLY A 60 15.21 14.01 -9.59
CA GLY A 60 14.50 13.72 -8.33
C GLY A 60 14.71 14.79 -7.25
N GLU A 61 15.85 15.47 -7.22
CA GLU A 61 16.14 16.51 -6.23
C GLU A 61 15.40 17.81 -6.57
N ALA A 62 15.41 18.23 -7.84
CA ALA A 62 14.63 19.35 -8.31
C ALA A 62 13.12 19.11 -8.15
N LEU A 63 12.64 17.89 -8.42
CA LEU A 63 11.24 17.52 -8.25
C LEU A 63 10.82 17.52 -6.76
N ALA A 64 11.63 16.95 -5.87
CA ALA A 64 11.39 17.02 -4.42
C ALA A 64 11.33 18.48 -3.92
N LYS A 65 12.27 19.33 -4.34
CA LYS A 65 12.29 20.77 -4.03
C LYS A 65 11.10 21.53 -4.59
N ALA A 66 10.64 21.21 -5.81
CA ALA A 66 9.48 21.85 -6.43
C ALA A 66 8.20 21.50 -5.67
N CYS A 67 8.01 20.22 -5.35
CA CYS A 67 6.87 19.75 -4.56
C CYS A 67 6.84 20.33 -3.15
N GLY A 68 7.96 20.38 -2.43
CA GLY A 68 8.05 20.95 -1.08
C GLY A 68 7.82 22.47 -0.98
N ARG A 69 7.67 23.17 -2.12
CA ARG A 69 7.27 24.59 -2.16
C ARG A 69 5.77 24.82 -2.31
N GLY A 70 5.00 23.80 -2.71
CA GLY A 70 3.57 23.92 -3.00
C GLY A 70 2.67 22.94 -2.23
N ALA A 71 3.26 22.10 -1.38
CA ALA A 71 2.58 21.00 -0.69
C ALA A 71 3.33 20.60 0.58
N GLU A 72 2.65 19.88 1.48
CA GLU A 72 3.30 19.15 2.56
C GLU A 72 4.10 17.98 1.95
N ALA A 73 5.37 18.22 1.64
CA ALA A 73 6.29 17.22 1.15
C ALA A 73 7.33 16.86 2.22
N GLU A 74 7.49 15.56 2.48
CA GLU A 74 8.41 15.08 3.50
C GLU A 74 9.26 13.91 2.99
N GLY A 75 10.59 14.04 3.07
CA GLY A 75 11.54 12.98 2.72
C GLY A 75 12.12 13.08 1.32
N ASP A 76 13.05 12.18 1.00
CA ASP A 76 13.80 12.14 -0.24
C ASP A 76 13.02 11.41 -1.35
N LEU A 77 13.10 11.93 -2.57
CA LEU A 77 12.53 11.32 -3.75
C LEU A 77 13.58 10.50 -4.50
N LYS A 78 13.45 9.17 -4.43
CA LYS A 78 14.19 8.27 -5.31
C LYS A 78 13.39 8.02 -6.59
N VAL A 79 13.95 8.40 -7.73
CA VAL A 79 13.42 8.02 -9.05
C VAL A 79 13.68 6.52 -9.27
N ALA A 80 12.62 5.79 -9.62
CA ALA A 80 12.68 4.41 -10.08
C ALA A 80 12.97 4.38 -11.59
N THR A 81 13.57 3.29 -12.07
CA THR A 81 13.99 3.20 -13.48
C THR A 81 13.00 2.40 -14.33
N HIS A 82 12.48 1.28 -13.84
CA HIS A 82 11.56 0.45 -14.62
C HIS A 82 10.48 -0.17 -13.72
N LEU A 83 9.69 0.73 -13.11
CA LEU A 83 8.74 0.42 -12.04
C LEU A 83 7.68 -0.63 -12.44
N CYS A 84 7.14 -0.54 -13.65
CA CYS A 84 6.13 -1.46 -14.17
C CYS A 84 6.63 -2.86 -14.52
N ARG A 85 7.97 -3.08 -14.62
CA ARG A 85 8.55 -4.40 -14.95
C ARG A 85 9.62 -4.82 -13.96
N ARG A 86 10.88 -4.39 -14.14
CA ARG A 86 12.03 -4.87 -13.33
C ARG A 86 11.97 -4.46 -11.85
N GLN A 87 11.12 -3.51 -11.49
CA GLN A 87 10.99 -2.96 -10.12
C GLN A 87 9.55 -3.06 -9.59
N ILE A 88 8.73 -4.00 -10.11
CA ILE A 88 7.33 -4.19 -9.69
C ILE A 88 7.19 -4.51 -8.19
N GLU A 89 8.17 -5.21 -7.61
CA GLU A 89 8.24 -5.50 -6.18
C GLU A 89 8.29 -4.22 -5.34
N GLU A 90 8.96 -3.17 -5.82
CA GLU A 90 9.04 -1.88 -5.12
C GLU A 90 7.70 -1.14 -5.16
N PHE A 91 6.97 -1.22 -6.28
CA PHE A 91 5.60 -0.73 -6.36
C PHE A 91 4.69 -1.48 -5.37
N GLN A 92 4.71 -2.82 -5.39
CA GLN A 92 3.90 -3.66 -4.50
C GLN A 92 4.21 -3.39 -3.02
N ARG A 93 5.49 -3.24 -2.66
CA ARG A 93 5.94 -2.95 -1.30
C ARG A 93 5.44 -1.58 -0.81
N VAL A 94 5.46 -0.54 -1.65
CA VAL A 94 4.90 0.77 -1.29
C VAL A 94 3.36 0.74 -1.26
N ALA A 95 2.72 0.04 -2.19
CA ALA A 95 1.27 -0.12 -2.20
C ALA A 95 0.76 -0.85 -0.94
N GLY A 96 1.48 -1.88 -0.48
CA GLY A 96 1.22 -2.55 0.79
C GLY A 96 1.32 -1.61 2.00
N ILE A 97 2.40 -0.84 2.11
CA ILE A 97 2.58 0.16 3.19
C ILE A 97 1.47 1.22 3.17
N ALA A 98 1.10 1.72 1.99
CA ALA A 98 0.03 2.70 1.84
C ALA A 98 -1.33 2.10 2.27
N ALA A 99 -1.62 0.86 1.87
CA ALA A 99 -2.85 0.15 2.26
C ALA A 99 -2.90 -0.17 3.76
N GLU A 100 -1.78 -0.56 4.39
CA GLU A 100 -1.69 -0.78 5.84
C GLU A 100 -1.90 0.52 6.64
N ALA A 101 -1.60 1.67 6.06
CA ALA A 101 -1.75 2.99 6.67
C ALA A 101 -3.07 3.70 6.33
N ASP A 102 -3.94 3.11 5.49
CA ASP A 102 -5.12 3.77 4.88
C ASP A 102 -4.77 5.06 4.10
N GLU A 103 -3.59 5.08 3.46
CA GLU A 103 -3.06 6.21 2.70
C GLU A 103 -3.13 5.98 1.18
N THR A 104 -3.09 7.07 0.40
CA THR A 104 -3.03 6.97 -1.07
C THR A 104 -1.60 6.77 -1.58
N LEU A 105 -1.43 5.91 -2.59
CA LEU A 105 -0.23 5.88 -3.43
C LEU A 105 -0.43 6.71 -4.71
N LEU A 106 0.43 7.69 -4.94
CA LEU A 106 0.57 8.43 -6.19
C LEU A 106 1.73 7.85 -7.00
N VAL A 107 1.45 7.40 -8.23
CA VAL A 107 2.46 6.89 -9.17
C VAL A 107 2.55 7.80 -10.38
N ALA A 108 3.71 8.41 -10.58
CA ALA A 108 4.08 9.12 -11.81
C ALA A 108 4.95 8.20 -12.67
N CYS A 109 4.29 7.36 -13.47
CA CYS A 109 4.90 6.51 -14.49
C CYS A 109 4.19 6.77 -15.82
N THR A 110 4.91 6.74 -16.93
CA THR A 110 4.29 6.63 -18.27
C THR A 110 4.11 5.15 -18.62
N GLN A 111 3.25 4.85 -19.61
CA GLN A 111 2.74 3.50 -19.94
C GLN A 111 3.83 2.40 -19.84
N GLU A 112 3.60 1.25 -19.21
CA GLU A 112 2.33 0.52 -18.95
C GLU A 112 1.89 0.55 -17.47
N ALA A 113 0.57 0.46 -17.25
CA ALA A 113 -0.10 0.29 -15.95
C ALA A 113 -1.07 -0.90 -16.02
#